data_AF-A0A7C2JUD0-F1
#
_entry.id   AF-A0A7C2JUD0-F1
#
_cell.length_a   1.000
_cell.length_b   1.000
_cell.length_c   1.000
_cell.angle_alpha   90.00
_cell.angle_beta   90.00
_cell.angle_gamma   90.00
#
_symmetry.space_group_name_H-M   'P 1'
#
loop_
_entity.id
_entity.type
_entity.pdbx_description
1 polymer ?
#
loop_
_entity_poly.entity_id
_entity_poly.type
_entity_poly.pdbx_seq_one_letter_code
_entity_poly.pdbx_strand_id
1 'polypeptide(L)'
;MLAAALPPLAQGQAPPQPTSVGRGWPVLVNELAYVGGGLEGEGEQAAWDGRAPDGVVPLERDLFTTKDFYLDRDLWSDPRYFRCNSPSTLQAMWGADLTTARVMIGTSPPGSASWGHCEIDYPREAIVSPYPFATAQQHYEALLAETTANGGPTVYTRESPPPDWNGRYSRAISLAFVAQRAGGTYEAPAHLAEPPQWFFTSINQTSTILSLLTPEYQKRTVQMHYHQSVNNAPLWPAQFCWPDGFMRLFSRQAHLAMDFVTTPERVQLMASSAENFIRHFNVGRTFDTSGAVPRLGPDVPRWFGESVAFWDGGTLITWTSNVIPWITHGVFEFSGQMQTVEIFSPRRGPNGELAGLEHEIVFYDDEALAQPLRLIQVHIKTGELENVDPFIYNRCIQTIFPVDGRPLPLAPGVTIEYTIPDMYGRPWAQIWERYFEGGMQRPDGESIFDFSR
;
A
#
# COMPACT_ATOMS: atom_id res chain seq x y z
N MET A 1 36.97 5.96 -11.15
CA MET A 1 37.41 4.94 -12.14
C MET A 1 36.15 4.36 -12.76
N LEU A 2 36.07 4.47 -14.09
CA LEU A 2 35.02 4.01 -15.02
C LEU A 2 33.55 4.10 -14.57
N ALA A 3 32.90 5.18 -15.03
CA ALA A 3 31.46 5.24 -15.24
C ALA A 3 31.04 4.11 -16.21
N ALA A 4 30.20 3.19 -15.74
CA ALA A 4 29.46 2.30 -16.61
C ALA A 4 28.22 3.05 -17.09
N ALA A 5 28.17 3.36 -18.38
CA ALA A 5 26.97 3.83 -19.03
C ALA A 5 25.91 2.71 -18.93
N LEU A 6 24.70 3.08 -18.49
CA LEU A 6 23.52 2.23 -18.59
C LEU A 6 23.36 1.79 -20.06
N PRO A 7 23.16 0.49 -20.35
CA PRO A 7 22.84 0.07 -21.70
C PRO A 7 21.48 0.65 -22.07
N PRO A 8 21.28 1.09 -23.33
CA PRO A 8 19.96 1.43 -23.81
C PRO A 8 19.07 0.19 -23.69
N LEU A 9 17.81 0.39 -23.27
CA LEU A 9 16.74 -0.60 -23.36
C LEU A 9 16.87 -1.36 -24.68
N ALA A 10 16.95 -2.69 -24.62
CA ALA A 10 16.90 -3.52 -25.81
C ALA A 10 15.55 -3.25 -26.52
N GLN A 11 15.59 -2.40 -27.54
CA GLN A 11 14.50 -2.23 -28.47
C GLN A 11 14.27 -3.55 -29.19
N GLY A 12 13.03 -4.06 -29.17
CA GLY A 12 12.56 -4.89 -30.28
C GLY A 12 11.89 -6.23 -29.99
N GLN A 13 11.55 -6.57 -28.75
CA GLN A 13 10.56 -7.63 -28.50
C GLN A 13 9.40 -7.06 -27.71
N ALA A 14 8.23 -7.00 -28.34
CA ALA A 14 6.99 -6.78 -27.60
C ALA A 14 6.95 -7.83 -26.47
N PRO A 15 6.61 -7.45 -25.22
CA PRO A 15 6.43 -8.43 -24.16
C PRO A 15 5.48 -9.51 -24.67
N PRO A 16 5.73 -10.79 -24.36
CA PRO A 16 4.86 -11.88 -24.81
C PRO A 16 3.41 -11.51 -24.47
N GLN A 17 2.54 -11.60 -25.48
CA GLN A 17 1.11 -11.37 -25.30
C GLN A 17 0.63 -12.23 -24.12
N PRO A 18 -0.03 -11.64 -23.11
CA PRO A 18 -0.52 -12.43 -21.99
C PRO A 18 -1.49 -13.49 -22.51
N THR A 19 -1.44 -14.66 -21.90
CA THR A 19 -2.34 -15.77 -22.21
C THR A 19 -3.78 -15.53 -21.73
N SER A 20 -3.99 -14.51 -20.89
CA SER A 20 -5.28 -14.15 -20.31
C SER A 20 -5.64 -12.70 -20.58
N VAL A 21 -6.95 -12.43 -20.68
CA VAL A 21 -7.50 -11.07 -20.84
C VAL A 21 -7.30 -10.17 -19.62
N GLY A 22 -7.02 -10.75 -18.45
CA GLY A 22 -7.07 -10.03 -17.17
C GLY A 22 -6.09 -10.47 -16.08
N ARG A 23 -5.13 -11.36 -16.33
CA ARG A 23 -4.13 -11.76 -15.30
C ARG A 23 -2.81 -12.18 -15.92
N GLY A 24 -1.74 -12.19 -15.12
CA GLY A 24 -0.42 -12.68 -15.53
C GLY A 24 0.30 -11.80 -16.55
N TRP A 25 0.03 -10.48 -16.57
CA TRP A 25 0.76 -9.57 -17.46
C TRP A 25 2.23 -9.48 -17.04
N PRO A 26 3.21 -9.47 -17.96
CA PRO A 26 4.63 -9.40 -17.57
C PRO A 26 4.98 -8.16 -16.73
N VAL A 27 5.87 -8.32 -15.75
CA VAL A 27 6.46 -7.17 -15.03
C VAL A 27 7.47 -6.48 -15.94
N LEU A 28 7.19 -5.23 -16.32
CA LEU A 28 7.98 -4.50 -17.31
C LEU A 28 9.31 -3.99 -16.76
N VAL A 29 9.37 -3.68 -15.46
CA VAL A 29 10.55 -3.12 -14.79
C VAL A 29 10.85 -3.92 -13.54
N ASN A 30 11.96 -4.65 -13.55
CA ASN A 30 12.41 -5.51 -12.46
C ASN A 30 13.62 -4.94 -11.71
N GLU A 31 14.31 -3.96 -12.28
CA GLU A 31 15.37 -3.24 -11.60
C GLU A 31 14.78 -2.18 -10.67
N LEU A 32 15.39 -2.01 -9.51
CA LEU A 32 15.02 -0.98 -8.54
C LEU A 32 16.25 -0.32 -7.96
N ALA A 33 16.07 0.93 -7.55
CA ALA A 33 16.97 1.62 -6.64
C ALA A 33 16.10 2.46 -5.70
N TYR A 34 16.64 2.82 -4.54
CA TYR A 34 15.90 3.58 -3.55
C TYR A 34 16.03 5.08 -3.81
N VAL A 35 14.89 5.76 -3.85
CA VAL A 35 14.83 7.22 -4.06
C VAL A 35 15.35 7.95 -2.83
N GLY A 36 15.18 7.40 -1.64
CA GLY A 36 15.73 7.96 -0.42
C GLY A 36 15.64 6.99 0.75
N GLY A 37 16.14 7.45 1.87
CA GLY A 37 16.27 6.69 3.09
C GLY A 37 14.95 6.55 3.79
N GLY A 38 14.62 5.30 4.12
CA GLY A 38 13.55 4.86 5.00
C GLY A 38 14.00 3.52 5.55
N LEU A 39 13.07 2.65 5.94
CA LEU A 39 13.42 1.29 6.33
C LEU A 39 14.11 0.53 5.17
N GLU A 40 13.57 0.63 3.96
CA GLU A 40 14.06 -0.11 2.79
C GLU A 40 15.33 0.51 2.17
N GLY A 41 15.42 1.84 2.16
CA GLY A 41 16.59 2.57 1.65
C GLY A 41 17.73 2.71 2.67
N GLU A 42 17.66 2.01 3.81
CA GLU A 42 18.66 1.99 4.88
C GLU A 42 19.21 3.38 5.28
N GLY A 43 18.35 4.40 5.29
CA GLY A 43 18.72 5.78 5.62
C GLY A 43 19.63 6.49 4.62
N GLU A 44 19.84 5.95 3.41
CA GLU A 44 20.64 6.59 2.35
C GLU A 44 19.98 7.89 1.84
N GLN A 45 20.77 8.91 1.55
CA GLN A 45 20.28 10.20 1.05
C GLN A 45 21.29 10.79 0.07
N ALA A 46 20.81 11.46 -0.98
CA ALA A 46 21.65 12.12 -1.97
C ALA A 46 22.39 13.33 -1.36
N ALA A 47 21.72 14.07 -0.48
CA ALA A 47 22.33 15.15 0.28
C ALA A 47 21.63 15.38 1.61
N TRP A 48 22.33 16.03 2.54
CA TRP A 48 21.90 16.20 3.93
C TRP A 48 21.86 17.66 4.36
N ASP A 49 21.18 17.92 5.47
CA ASP A 49 21.11 19.21 6.15
C ASP A 49 20.60 20.34 5.23
N GLY A 50 19.60 20.04 4.40
CA GLY A 50 18.95 20.97 3.49
C GLY A 50 19.76 21.35 2.25
N ARG A 51 21.01 20.90 2.14
CA ARG A 51 21.84 21.15 0.95
C ARG A 51 21.31 20.30 -0.21
N ALA A 52 21.07 20.93 -1.35
CA ALA A 52 20.70 20.21 -2.56
C ALA A 52 21.87 19.38 -3.11
N PRO A 53 21.61 18.23 -3.76
CA PRO A 53 22.62 17.45 -4.45
C PRO A 53 23.28 18.25 -5.58
N ASP A 54 24.50 17.86 -5.94
CA ASP A 54 25.24 18.50 -7.04
C ASP A 54 24.43 18.42 -8.35
N GLY A 55 24.33 19.55 -9.06
CA GLY A 55 23.57 19.65 -10.32
C GLY A 55 22.06 19.84 -10.15
N VAL A 56 21.52 19.75 -8.94
CA VAL A 56 20.11 20.03 -8.65
C VAL A 56 19.95 21.49 -8.22
N VAL A 57 19.10 22.23 -8.95
CA VAL A 57 18.71 23.61 -8.58
C VAL A 57 17.41 23.57 -7.79
N PRO A 58 17.41 23.95 -6.50
CA PRO A 58 16.19 24.02 -5.68
C PRO A 58 15.13 24.94 -6.27
N LEU A 59 13.87 24.63 -5.98
CA LEU A 59 12.77 25.57 -6.19
C LEU A 59 12.86 26.70 -5.16
N GLU A 60 12.31 27.88 -5.49
CA GLU A 60 12.18 28.98 -4.53
C GLU A 60 11.28 28.59 -3.34
N ARG A 61 10.29 27.73 -3.61
CA ARG A 61 9.36 27.17 -2.64
C ARG A 61 9.25 25.67 -2.84
N ASP A 62 9.42 24.94 -1.75
CA ASP A 62 9.29 23.49 -1.63
C ASP A 62 8.41 23.16 -0.39
N LEU A 63 8.15 21.87 -0.16
CA LEU A 63 7.34 21.39 0.96
C LEU A 63 7.84 21.90 2.32
N PHE A 64 9.15 22.11 2.48
CA PHE A 64 9.79 22.46 3.76
C PHE A 64 9.97 23.97 3.96
N THR A 65 9.73 24.76 2.91
CA THR A 65 9.84 26.23 2.93
C THR A 65 8.48 26.91 2.76
N THR A 66 7.47 26.18 2.27
CA THR A 66 6.11 26.69 2.16
C THR A 66 5.46 26.95 3.52
N LYS A 67 4.57 27.94 3.52
CA LYS A 67 3.70 28.26 4.67
C LYS A 67 2.26 27.80 4.43
N ASP A 68 1.94 27.38 3.22
CA ASP A 68 0.60 27.01 2.79
C ASP A 68 0.70 26.11 1.56
N PHE A 69 0.77 24.80 1.80
CA PHE A 69 0.96 23.83 0.72
C PHE A 69 -0.21 23.82 -0.27
N TYR A 70 -1.40 24.33 0.09
CA TYR A 70 -2.53 24.42 -0.83
C TYR A 70 -2.29 25.38 -2.00
N LEU A 71 -1.46 26.41 -1.79
CA LEU A 71 -1.09 27.40 -2.81
C LEU A 71 0.05 26.94 -3.72
N ASP A 72 0.51 25.70 -3.55
CA ASP A 72 1.70 25.15 -4.22
C ASP A 72 1.32 24.07 -5.24
N ARG A 73 0.03 23.94 -5.57
CA ARG A 73 -0.49 22.84 -6.38
C ARG A 73 0.19 22.71 -7.75
N ASP A 74 0.61 23.84 -8.33
CA ASP A 74 1.35 23.90 -9.60
C ASP A 74 2.77 23.32 -9.49
N LEU A 75 3.31 23.20 -8.28
CA LEU A 75 4.65 22.66 -8.01
C LEU A 75 4.66 21.17 -7.69
N TRP A 76 3.52 20.56 -7.35
CA TRP A 76 3.46 19.17 -6.86
C TRP A 76 3.90 18.11 -7.88
N SER A 77 3.86 18.41 -9.19
CA SER A 77 4.39 17.51 -10.20
C SER A 77 5.92 17.58 -10.34
N ASP A 78 6.57 18.62 -9.80
CA ASP A 78 8.02 18.74 -9.79
C ASP A 78 8.59 18.00 -8.59
N PRO A 79 9.44 16.98 -8.79
CA PRO A 79 9.99 16.21 -7.67
C PRO A 79 10.81 17.04 -6.68
N ARG A 80 11.37 18.17 -7.12
CA ARG A 80 12.13 19.07 -6.25
C ARG A 80 11.25 19.74 -5.19
N TYR A 81 9.93 19.83 -5.40
CA TYR A 81 9.00 20.30 -4.38
C TYR A 81 9.06 19.41 -3.12
N PHE A 82 9.30 18.11 -3.28
CA PHE A 82 9.48 17.16 -2.18
C PHE A 82 10.96 16.90 -1.86
N ARG A 83 11.87 17.73 -2.37
CA ARG A 83 13.33 17.49 -2.34
C ARG A 83 13.72 16.11 -2.88
N CYS A 84 13.01 15.67 -3.92
CA CYS A 84 13.16 14.36 -4.55
C CYS A 84 13.01 13.17 -3.59
N ASN A 85 12.36 13.37 -2.44
CA ASN A 85 12.15 12.28 -1.49
C ASN A 85 11.01 11.36 -1.92
N SER A 86 11.13 10.12 -1.46
CA SER A 86 10.09 9.11 -1.53
C SER A 86 9.03 9.36 -0.43
N PRO A 87 7.76 8.95 -0.62
CA PRO A 87 6.76 9.01 0.44
C PRO A 87 7.20 8.28 1.74
N SER A 88 7.86 7.13 1.60
CA SER A 88 8.45 6.39 2.73
C SER A 88 9.48 7.26 3.49
N THR A 89 10.36 7.97 2.77
CA THR A 89 11.33 8.89 3.37
C THR A 89 10.66 10.07 4.07
N LEU A 90 9.64 10.66 3.44
CA LEU A 90 8.90 11.78 4.02
C LEU A 90 8.23 11.38 5.34
N GLN A 91 7.66 10.17 5.40
CA GLN A 91 7.09 9.59 6.61
C GLN A 91 8.16 9.32 7.68
N ALA A 92 9.31 8.76 7.29
CA ALA A 92 10.36 8.29 8.20
C ALA A 92 11.31 9.42 8.69
N MET A 93 11.17 10.62 8.14
CA MET A 93 12.21 11.65 8.21
C MET A 93 12.65 12.08 9.61
N TRP A 94 11.73 12.00 10.57
CA TRP A 94 11.94 12.35 11.98
C TRP A 94 12.49 11.21 12.83
N GLY A 95 12.92 10.10 12.20
CA GLY A 95 13.51 8.96 12.90
C GLY A 95 12.56 7.78 13.08
N ALA A 96 11.34 7.89 12.58
CA ALA A 96 10.44 6.75 12.53
C ALA A 96 10.92 5.75 11.48
N ASP A 97 10.91 4.47 11.81
CA ASP A 97 11.22 3.39 10.86
C ASP A 97 12.63 3.48 10.22
N LEU A 98 13.63 3.98 10.97
CA LEU A 98 15.03 4.03 10.51
C LEU A 98 15.87 2.88 11.07
N THR A 99 16.76 2.35 10.22
CA THR A 99 17.86 1.46 10.61
C THR A 99 19.14 2.23 10.99
N THR A 100 19.18 3.53 10.73
CA THR A 100 20.35 4.39 10.92
C THR A 100 20.23 5.34 12.10
N ALA A 101 21.36 5.69 12.72
CA ALA A 101 21.42 6.67 13.81
C ALA A 101 21.23 8.13 13.36
N ARG A 102 21.41 8.45 12.06
CA ARG A 102 21.26 9.82 11.55
C ARG A 102 19.82 10.07 11.12
N VAL A 103 19.20 11.08 11.72
CA VAL A 103 17.83 11.50 11.39
C VAL A 103 17.84 12.39 10.14
N MET A 104 16.99 12.07 9.18
CA MET A 104 16.97 12.66 7.83
C MET A 104 16.47 14.11 7.80
N ILE A 105 15.71 14.53 8.82
CA ILE A 105 15.25 15.92 8.93
C ILE A 105 16.40 16.90 9.26
N GLY A 106 17.55 16.41 9.73
CA GLY A 106 18.70 17.23 10.09
C GLY A 106 18.54 18.02 11.38
N THR A 107 19.42 19.01 11.58
CA THR A 107 19.57 19.74 12.86
C THR A 107 18.81 21.06 12.96
N SER A 108 18.25 21.56 11.86
CA SER A 108 17.48 22.82 11.78
C SER A 108 16.17 22.62 11.00
N PRO A 109 15.27 21.75 11.51
CA PRO A 109 14.02 21.42 10.82
C PRO A 109 13.05 22.62 10.74
N PRO A 110 12.15 22.66 9.75
CA PRO A 110 12.06 21.71 8.63
C PRO A 110 13.10 21.99 7.53
N GLY A 111 13.74 23.16 7.54
CA GLY A 111 14.63 23.62 6.45
C GLY A 111 15.83 22.71 6.18
N SER A 112 16.31 21.97 7.18
CA SER A 112 17.41 21.01 7.03
C SER A 112 17.01 19.61 6.51
N ALA A 113 15.76 19.40 6.09
CA ALA A 113 15.33 18.13 5.51
C ALA A 113 16.27 17.65 4.39
N SER A 114 16.65 16.37 4.42
CA SER A 114 17.51 15.76 3.43
C SER A 114 16.87 15.74 2.03
N TRP A 115 17.71 15.46 1.05
CA TRP A 115 17.32 15.27 -0.34
C TRP A 115 17.48 13.81 -0.73
N GLY A 116 16.43 13.28 -1.38
CA GLY A 116 16.51 12.02 -2.10
C GLY A 116 17.24 12.16 -3.44
N HIS A 117 17.41 11.04 -4.11
CA HIS A 117 18.03 10.88 -5.41
C HIS A 117 17.05 11.27 -6.53
N CYS A 118 17.22 12.49 -7.07
CA CYS A 118 16.35 13.04 -8.11
C CYS A 118 16.39 12.26 -9.45
N GLU A 119 17.45 11.49 -9.68
CA GLU A 119 17.68 10.67 -10.86
C GLU A 119 17.06 9.26 -10.77
N ILE A 120 16.62 8.85 -9.58
CA ILE A 120 16.03 7.55 -9.32
C ILE A 120 14.52 7.68 -9.24
N ASP A 121 13.78 6.81 -9.92
CA ASP A 121 12.34 6.66 -9.77
C ASP A 121 11.90 5.29 -10.31
N TYR A 122 10.77 4.79 -9.81
CA TYR A 122 10.10 3.63 -10.38
C TYR A 122 8.93 4.13 -11.24
N PRO A 123 8.92 3.80 -12.55
CA PRO A 123 8.11 4.53 -13.50
C PRO A 123 6.61 4.29 -13.30
N ARG A 124 5.83 5.35 -13.51
CA ARG A 124 4.37 5.35 -13.41
C ARG A 124 3.73 4.22 -14.25
N GLU A 125 4.21 4.01 -15.46
CA GLU A 125 3.70 2.99 -16.39
C GLU A 125 3.92 1.55 -15.92
N ALA A 126 4.86 1.32 -14.99
CA ALA A 126 5.04 0.01 -14.36
C ALA A 126 4.06 -0.23 -13.19
N ILE A 127 3.39 0.82 -12.73
CA ILE A 127 2.40 0.78 -11.63
C ILE A 127 0.97 0.71 -12.17
N VAL A 128 0.67 1.47 -13.24
CA VAL A 128 -0.65 1.47 -13.85
C VAL A 128 -0.99 0.08 -14.40
N SER A 129 -2.24 -0.33 -14.16
CA SER A 129 -2.75 -1.59 -14.65
C SER A 129 -2.67 -1.65 -16.18
N PRO A 130 -2.09 -2.72 -16.76
CA PRO A 130 -2.04 -2.91 -18.20
C PRO A 130 -3.36 -3.41 -18.78
N TYR A 131 -4.32 -3.78 -17.93
CA TYR A 131 -5.60 -4.35 -18.35
C TYR A 131 -6.56 -3.26 -18.83
N PRO A 132 -7.36 -3.54 -19.88
CA PRO A 132 -8.20 -2.52 -20.54
C PRO A 132 -9.49 -2.18 -19.77
N PHE A 133 -9.65 -2.67 -18.54
CA PHE A 133 -10.88 -2.54 -17.79
C PHE A 133 -10.89 -1.24 -16.99
N ALA A 134 -12.01 -0.52 -17.01
CA ALA A 134 -12.18 0.70 -16.23
C ALA A 134 -12.67 0.41 -14.80
N THR A 135 -13.30 -0.76 -14.58
CA THR A 135 -13.92 -1.12 -13.30
C THR A 135 -13.55 -2.54 -12.90
N ALA A 136 -13.57 -2.81 -11.58
CA ALA A 136 -13.37 -4.15 -11.04
C ALA A 136 -14.42 -5.15 -11.55
N GLN A 137 -15.68 -4.70 -11.72
CA GLN A 137 -16.75 -5.53 -12.27
C GLN A 137 -16.41 -6.04 -13.68
N GLN A 138 -16.07 -5.12 -14.61
CA GLN A 138 -15.70 -5.49 -15.98
C GLN A 138 -14.53 -6.48 -16.01
N HIS A 139 -13.53 -6.25 -15.16
CA HIS A 139 -12.35 -7.09 -15.07
C HIS A 139 -12.69 -8.49 -14.54
N TYR A 140 -13.43 -8.57 -13.43
CA TYR A 140 -13.84 -9.84 -12.82
C TYR A 140 -14.76 -10.65 -13.74
N GLU A 141 -15.73 -10.00 -14.38
CA GLU A 141 -16.65 -10.65 -15.34
C GLU A 141 -15.93 -11.14 -16.60
N ALA A 142 -14.93 -10.39 -17.09
CA ALA A 142 -14.11 -10.82 -18.22
C ALA A 142 -13.27 -12.06 -17.88
N LEU A 143 -12.67 -12.10 -16.68
CA LEU A 143 -11.96 -13.27 -16.19
C LEU A 143 -12.90 -14.47 -16.00
N LEU A 144 -14.10 -14.24 -15.47
CA LEU A 144 -15.11 -15.30 -15.32
C LEU A 144 -15.52 -15.86 -16.69
N ALA A 145 -15.74 -14.99 -17.69
CA ALA A 145 -16.09 -15.40 -19.04
C ALA A 145 -14.97 -16.21 -19.72
N GLU A 146 -13.71 -15.78 -19.56
CA GLU A 146 -12.54 -16.55 -20.02
C GLU A 146 -12.51 -17.94 -19.35
N THR A 147 -12.67 -18.00 -18.03
CA THR A 147 -12.70 -19.27 -17.29
C THR A 147 -13.84 -20.17 -17.75
N THR A 148 -15.04 -19.63 -18.01
CA THR A 148 -16.17 -20.40 -18.55
C THR A 148 -15.89 -20.93 -19.94
N ALA A 149 -15.27 -20.13 -20.82
CA ALA A 149 -14.86 -20.59 -22.16
C ALA A 149 -13.84 -21.74 -22.09
N ASN A 150 -13.04 -21.79 -21.03
CA ASN A 150 -12.06 -22.86 -20.76
C ASN A 150 -12.63 -24.05 -19.98
N GLY A 151 -13.95 -24.08 -19.71
CA GLY A 151 -14.63 -25.20 -19.05
C GLY A 151 -14.77 -25.09 -17.52
N GLY A 152 -14.46 -23.93 -16.94
CA GLY A 152 -14.70 -23.62 -15.52
C GLY A 152 -15.98 -22.81 -15.27
N PRO A 153 -16.13 -22.19 -14.08
CA PRO A 153 -15.24 -22.29 -12.92
C PRO A 153 -15.07 -23.71 -12.40
N THR A 154 -13.91 -24.01 -11.83
CA THR A 154 -13.69 -25.29 -11.15
C THR A 154 -14.52 -25.34 -9.87
N VAL A 155 -15.37 -26.36 -9.75
CA VAL A 155 -16.20 -26.58 -8.56
C VAL A 155 -15.53 -27.62 -7.67
N TYR A 156 -15.13 -27.20 -6.49
CA TYR A 156 -14.60 -28.08 -5.46
C TYR A 156 -15.69 -28.50 -4.46
N THR A 157 -15.53 -29.66 -3.85
CA THR A 157 -16.40 -30.21 -2.78
C THR A 157 -15.55 -30.74 -1.63
N ARG A 158 -16.16 -31.30 -0.58
CA ARG A 158 -15.38 -31.93 0.48
C ARG A 158 -14.69 -33.22 0.01
N GLU A 159 -15.31 -33.93 -0.93
CA GLU A 159 -14.79 -35.16 -1.53
C GLU A 159 -13.77 -34.87 -2.63
N SER A 160 -13.85 -33.70 -3.27
CA SER A 160 -12.87 -33.17 -4.22
C SER A 160 -12.44 -31.77 -3.79
N PRO A 161 -11.57 -31.67 -2.76
CA PRO A 161 -11.22 -30.37 -2.16
C PRO A 161 -10.45 -29.48 -3.13
N PRO A 162 -10.46 -28.16 -2.88
CA PRO A 162 -9.59 -27.22 -3.58
C PRO A 162 -8.10 -27.58 -3.38
N PRO A 163 -7.18 -27.00 -4.16
CA PRO A 163 -5.75 -27.17 -3.92
C PRO A 163 -5.41 -26.84 -2.47
N ASP A 164 -4.58 -27.67 -1.85
CA ASP A 164 -4.23 -27.47 -0.45
C ASP A 164 -3.25 -26.30 -0.30
N TRP A 165 -3.83 -25.12 -0.05
CA TRP A 165 -3.09 -23.90 0.27
C TRP A 165 -2.96 -23.68 1.77
N ASN A 166 -3.42 -24.61 2.61
CA ASN A 166 -3.32 -24.44 4.05
C ASN A 166 -1.85 -24.27 4.46
N GLY A 167 -1.56 -23.29 5.31
CA GLY A 167 -0.21 -23.04 5.77
C GLY A 167 0.03 -21.60 6.19
N ARG A 168 1.22 -21.38 6.74
CA ARG A 168 1.76 -20.04 7.00
C ARG A 168 2.61 -19.60 5.83
N TYR A 169 2.46 -18.34 5.45
CA TYR A 169 3.18 -17.72 4.37
C TYR A 169 3.83 -16.43 4.82
N SER A 170 5.00 -16.11 4.25
CA SER A 170 5.72 -14.86 4.49
C SER A 170 6.22 -14.27 3.18
N ARG A 171 6.52 -12.99 3.16
CA ARG A 171 7.16 -12.35 1.99
C ARG A 171 8.67 -12.44 2.10
N ALA A 172 9.38 -12.47 0.96
CA ALA A 172 10.84 -12.53 0.94
C ALA A 172 11.49 -11.43 1.78
N ILE A 173 10.96 -10.20 1.68
CA ILE A 173 11.44 -9.06 2.47
C ILE A 173 11.22 -9.25 3.98
N SER A 174 10.13 -9.90 4.40
CA SER A 174 9.89 -10.27 5.82
C SER A 174 10.90 -11.28 6.31
N LEU A 175 11.20 -12.30 5.50
CA LEU A 175 12.16 -13.33 5.84
C LEU A 175 13.59 -12.78 5.92
N ALA A 176 13.98 -11.90 4.99
CA ALA A 176 15.25 -11.17 5.04
C ALA A 176 15.40 -10.35 6.31
N PHE A 177 14.37 -9.59 6.69
CA PHE A 177 14.37 -8.81 7.93
C PHE A 177 14.52 -9.66 9.19
N VAL A 178 13.80 -10.78 9.27
CA VAL A 178 13.90 -11.71 10.40
C VAL A 178 15.29 -12.36 10.45
N ALA A 179 15.82 -12.79 9.31
CA ALA A 179 17.16 -13.37 9.21
C ALA A 179 18.25 -12.38 9.66
N GLN A 180 18.17 -11.12 9.22
CA GLN A 180 19.13 -10.07 9.61
C GLN A 180 19.15 -9.84 11.12
N ARG A 181 17.97 -9.80 11.77
CA ARG A 181 17.88 -9.70 13.24
C ARG A 181 18.47 -10.89 13.98
N ALA A 182 18.48 -12.06 13.35
CA ALA A 182 19.13 -13.27 13.86
C ALA A 182 20.63 -13.37 13.47
N GLY A 183 21.20 -12.36 12.81
CA GLY A 183 22.59 -12.36 12.36
C GLY A 183 22.85 -13.19 11.09
N GLY A 184 21.82 -13.49 10.32
CA GLY A 184 21.90 -14.22 9.05
C GLY A 184 21.39 -13.41 7.85
N THR A 185 21.28 -14.08 6.71
CA THR A 185 20.71 -13.53 5.47
C THR A 185 19.65 -14.48 4.92
N TYR A 186 18.74 -13.95 4.11
CA TYR A 186 17.76 -14.74 3.37
C TYR A 186 17.63 -14.19 1.95
N GLU A 187 17.74 -15.08 0.97
CA GLU A 187 17.44 -14.79 -0.42
C GLU A 187 16.36 -15.76 -0.89
N ALA A 188 15.30 -15.23 -1.48
CA ALA A 188 14.25 -16.07 -2.05
C ALA A 188 14.79 -16.82 -3.28
N PRO A 189 14.47 -18.11 -3.44
CA PRO A 189 14.74 -18.82 -4.68
C PRO A 189 14.10 -18.11 -5.89
N ALA A 190 14.71 -18.23 -7.07
CA ALA A 190 14.24 -17.51 -8.27
C ALA A 190 12.77 -17.76 -8.64
N HIS A 191 12.24 -18.95 -8.37
CA HIS A 191 10.82 -19.29 -8.63
C HIS A 191 9.84 -18.67 -7.62
N LEU A 192 10.36 -18.02 -6.57
CA LEU A 192 9.66 -17.28 -5.52
C LEU A 192 10.10 -15.80 -5.49
N ALA A 193 10.82 -15.34 -6.51
CA ALA A 193 11.24 -13.95 -6.60
C ALA A 193 10.01 -13.04 -6.68
N GLU A 194 10.03 -11.98 -5.88
CA GLU A 194 8.99 -10.96 -5.84
C GLU A 194 9.43 -9.76 -6.68
N PRO A 195 8.56 -9.16 -7.52
CA PRO A 195 8.92 -7.97 -8.29
C PRO A 195 9.10 -6.73 -7.38
N PRO A 196 9.69 -5.64 -7.90
CA PRO A 196 9.82 -4.38 -7.16
C PRO A 196 8.51 -3.91 -6.52
N GLN A 197 8.60 -3.49 -5.25
CA GLN A 197 7.43 -3.17 -4.43
C GLN A 197 7.18 -1.68 -4.36
N TRP A 198 6.59 -1.12 -5.42
CA TRP A 198 6.24 0.31 -5.50
C TRP A 198 5.30 0.75 -4.36
N PHE A 199 4.48 -0.16 -3.84
CA PHE A 199 3.54 0.11 -2.75
C PHE A 199 4.23 0.40 -1.41
N PHE A 200 5.50 0.05 -1.26
CA PHE A 200 6.30 0.47 -0.10
C PHE A 200 6.77 1.91 -0.23
N THR A 201 6.65 2.49 -1.43
CA THR A 201 6.89 3.91 -1.72
C THR A 201 8.30 4.39 -1.37
N SER A 202 9.28 3.50 -1.33
CA SER A 202 10.70 3.81 -1.12
C SER A 202 11.49 3.90 -2.43
N ILE A 203 10.94 3.31 -3.50
CA ILE A 203 11.54 3.29 -4.85
C ILE A 203 10.88 4.30 -5.80
N ASN A 204 9.91 5.08 -5.31
CA ASN A 204 9.17 6.08 -6.08
C ASN A 204 9.44 7.48 -5.58
N GLN A 205 9.52 8.44 -6.48
CA GLN A 205 9.42 9.86 -6.12
C GLN A 205 7.98 10.19 -5.71
N THR A 206 7.83 11.10 -4.75
CA THR A 206 6.51 11.52 -4.27
C THR A 206 5.64 12.08 -5.40
N SER A 207 6.23 12.86 -6.33
CA SER A 207 5.54 13.38 -7.52
C SER A 207 4.98 12.26 -8.42
N THR A 208 5.69 11.15 -8.56
CA THR A 208 5.24 9.99 -9.34
C THR A 208 4.04 9.32 -8.68
N ILE A 209 4.05 9.14 -7.36
CA ILE A 209 2.88 8.65 -6.62
C ILE A 209 1.69 9.61 -6.77
N LEU A 210 1.90 10.93 -6.68
CA LEU A 210 0.83 11.92 -6.89
C LEU A 210 0.25 11.86 -8.31
N SER A 211 1.04 11.51 -9.33
CA SER A 211 0.58 11.37 -10.71
C SER A 211 -0.41 10.20 -10.92
N LEU A 212 -0.54 9.31 -9.93
CA LEU A 212 -1.51 8.21 -9.92
C LEU A 212 -2.87 8.65 -9.38
N LEU A 213 -2.98 9.84 -8.79
CA LEU A 213 -4.14 10.29 -8.02
C LEU A 213 -4.93 11.38 -8.75
N THR A 214 -6.22 11.45 -8.46
CA THR A 214 -7.06 12.59 -8.83
C THR A 214 -6.65 13.85 -8.06
N PRO A 215 -7.00 15.06 -8.52
CA PRO A 215 -6.66 16.31 -7.83
C PRO A 215 -6.99 16.37 -6.34
N GLU A 216 -8.14 15.83 -5.95
CA GLU A 216 -8.56 15.83 -4.55
C GLU A 216 -7.64 14.95 -3.71
N TYR A 217 -7.30 13.76 -4.21
CA TYR A 217 -6.44 12.83 -3.49
C TYR A 217 -4.96 13.21 -3.56
N GLN A 218 -4.51 13.94 -4.59
CA GLN A 218 -3.21 14.62 -4.58
C GLN A 218 -3.11 15.58 -3.39
N LYS A 219 -4.13 16.43 -3.21
CA LYS A 219 -4.19 17.39 -2.09
C LYS A 219 -4.15 16.69 -0.73
N ARG A 220 -4.92 15.61 -0.55
CA ARG A 220 -4.93 14.82 0.70
C ARG A 220 -3.58 14.16 0.98
N THR A 221 -2.94 13.63 -0.06
CA THR A 221 -1.61 13.05 0.04
C THR A 221 -0.56 14.11 0.40
N VAL A 222 -0.61 15.30 -0.19
CA VAL A 222 0.31 16.40 0.18
C VAL A 222 0.05 16.89 1.60
N GLN A 223 -1.22 17.01 2.03
CA GLN A 223 -1.57 17.31 3.43
C GLN A 223 -0.93 16.31 4.41
N MET A 224 -1.07 15.00 4.14
CA MET A 224 -0.43 13.96 4.94
C MET A 224 1.10 14.12 4.99
N HIS A 225 1.74 14.27 3.83
CA HIS A 225 3.19 14.38 3.75
C HIS A 225 3.70 15.65 4.43
N TYR A 226 3.02 16.78 4.28
CA TYR A 226 3.35 18.03 4.96
C TYR A 226 3.32 17.84 6.48
N HIS A 227 2.25 17.28 7.04
CA HIS A 227 2.14 17.14 8.48
C HIS A 227 3.07 16.08 9.07
N GLN A 228 3.36 15.00 8.33
CA GLN A 228 4.33 14.00 8.76
C GLN A 228 5.76 14.55 8.73
N SER A 229 6.16 15.22 7.64
CA SER A 229 7.55 15.60 7.39
C SER A 229 7.92 17.00 7.88
N VAL A 230 7.02 17.99 7.78
CA VAL A 230 7.30 19.38 8.15
C VAL A 230 6.96 19.61 9.61
N ASN A 231 5.76 19.20 10.02
CA ASN A 231 5.27 19.48 11.37
C ASN A 231 5.65 18.40 12.38
N ASN A 232 6.11 17.22 11.97
CA ASN A 232 6.27 16.05 12.84
C ASN A 232 4.99 15.65 13.58
N ALA A 233 3.84 15.72 12.91
CA ALA A 233 2.53 15.38 13.43
C ALA A 233 1.96 14.16 12.70
N PRO A 234 2.63 12.98 12.73
CA PRO A 234 2.08 11.79 12.12
C PRO A 234 0.83 11.34 12.87
N LEU A 235 -0.25 11.11 12.11
CA LEU A 235 -1.50 10.56 12.63
C LEU A 235 -1.77 9.17 12.02
N TRP A 236 -0.89 8.23 12.35
CA TRP A 236 -0.98 6.85 11.87
C TRP A 236 -2.03 6.06 12.65
N PRO A 237 -3.05 5.48 12.01
CA PRO A 237 -4.16 4.81 12.69
C PRO A 237 -3.73 3.77 13.73
N ALA A 238 -2.79 2.88 13.38
CA ALA A 238 -2.25 1.85 14.27
C ALA A 238 -1.78 2.39 15.63
N GLN A 239 -1.20 3.60 15.67
CA GLN A 239 -0.65 4.16 16.91
C GLN A 239 -1.75 4.49 17.92
N PHE A 240 -2.96 4.81 17.44
CA PHE A 240 -4.10 5.18 18.28
C PHE A 240 -5.08 4.03 18.49
N CYS A 241 -4.73 2.81 18.07
CA CYS A 241 -5.66 1.68 17.98
C CYS A 241 -6.91 1.99 17.12
N TRP A 242 -6.74 2.86 16.13
CA TRP A 242 -7.75 3.04 15.10
C TRP A 242 -7.58 1.95 14.05
N PRO A 243 -8.66 1.58 13.34
CA PRO A 243 -8.58 0.58 12.30
C PRO A 243 -7.53 0.94 11.25
N ASP A 244 -6.75 -0.02 10.82
CA ASP A 244 -5.64 0.23 9.90
C ASP A 244 -6.06 0.42 8.44
N GLY A 245 -7.30 0.03 8.11
CA GLY A 245 -7.88 0.14 6.77
C GLY A 245 -7.43 -0.95 5.80
N PHE A 246 -8.16 -1.11 4.70
CA PHE A 246 -7.98 -2.19 3.73
C PHE A 246 -6.60 -2.21 3.08
N MET A 247 -6.15 -1.06 2.56
CA MET A 247 -4.88 -0.95 1.83
C MET A 247 -3.65 -1.19 2.71
N ARG A 248 -3.78 -1.09 4.04
CA ARG A 248 -2.70 -1.44 4.95
C ARG A 248 -2.22 -2.86 4.74
N LEU A 249 -3.10 -3.82 4.46
CA LEU A 249 -2.74 -5.24 4.26
C LEU A 249 -1.57 -5.42 3.27
N PHE A 250 -1.44 -4.55 2.27
CA PHE A 250 -0.42 -4.67 1.23
C PHE A 250 0.91 -3.99 1.58
N SER A 251 0.95 -3.18 2.63
CA SER A 251 2.13 -2.43 3.06
C SER A 251 3.16 -3.29 3.79
N ARG A 252 4.40 -2.81 3.83
CA ARG A 252 5.54 -3.58 4.39
C ARG A 252 5.35 -3.94 5.86
N GLN A 253 4.87 -2.99 6.66
CA GLN A 253 4.78 -3.09 8.11
C GLN A 253 3.45 -3.69 8.59
N ALA A 254 2.60 -4.19 7.69
CA ALA A 254 1.27 -4.70 8.04
C ALA A 254 1.28 -6.10 8.65
N HIS A 255 2.21 -6.95 8.23
CA HIS A 255 2.38 -8.28 8.81
C HIS A 255 3.73 -8.89 8.42
N LEU A 256 4.26 -9.75 9.28
CA LEU A 256 5.44 -10.56 8.94
C LEU A 256 5.05 -11.85 8.22
N ALA A 257 3.91 -12.42 8.60
CA ALA A 257 3.36 -13.65 8.06
C ALA A 257 1.82 -13.60 7.99
N MET A 258 1.25 -14.48 7.19
CA MET A 258 -0.20 -14.71 7.07
C MET A 258 -0.50 -16.20 6.98
N ASP A 259 -1.61 -16.62 7.57
CA ASP A 259 -2.12 -17.98 7.49
C ASP A 259 -3.25 -18.03 6.44
N PHE A 260 -3.18 -19.03 5.56
CA PHE A 260 -4.27 -19.35 4.64
C PHE A 260 -5.00 -20.60 5.13
N VAL A 261 -6.33 -20.55 5.06
CA VAL A 261 -7.22 -21.70 5.30
C VAL A 261 -8.17 -21.81 4.12
N THR A 262 -8.29 -23.02 3.56
CA THR A 262 -9.01 -23.27 2.31
C THR A 262 -10.11 -24.30 2.54
N THR A 263 -11.34 -23.92 2.19
CA THR A 263 -12.49 -24.83 2.09
C THR A 263 -13.13 -24.68 0.71
N PRO A 264 -14.00 -25.62 0.29
CA PRO A 264 -14.73 -25.50 -0.98
C PRO A 264 -15.52 -24.19 -1.13
N GLU A 265 -16.09 -23.69 -0.02
CA GLU A 265 -16.96 -22.52 0.01
C GLU A 265 -16.21 -21.21 0.29
N ARG A 266 -14.99 -21.28 0.84
CA ARG A 266 -14.27 -20.10 1.30
C ARG A 266 -12.76 -20.31 1.34
N VAL A 267 -12.02 -19.29 0.91
CA VAL A 267 -10.62 -19.10 1.30
C VAL A 267 -10.55 -18.00 2.35
N GLN A 268 -9.78 -18.22 3.41
CA GLN A 268 -9.56 -17.27 4.49
C GLN A 268 -8.08 -16.92 4.57
N LEU A 269 -7.80 -15.61 4.66
CA LEU A 269 -6.50 -15.07 4.97
C LEU A 269 -6.56 -14.45 6.37
N MET A 270 -5.61 -14.81 7.23
CA MET A 270 -5.42 -14.22 8.55
C MET A 270 -4.00 -13.70 8.69
N ALA A 271 -3.83 -12.41 8.96
CA ALA A 271 -2.55 -11.82 9.30
C ALA A 271 -2.69 -10.93 10.53
N SER A 272 -1.57 -10.60 11.17
CA SER A 272 -1.58 -9.78 12.38
C SER A 272 -0.30 -8.95 12.48
N SER A 273 -0.45 -7.68 12.88
CA SER A 273 0.65 -6.84 13.39
C SER A 273 0.15 -5.97 14.54
N ALA A 274 -0.16 -4.68 14.31
CA ALA A 274 -0.83 -3.80 15.26
C ALA A 274 -2.32 -4.15 15.43
N GLU A 275 -2.94 -4.70 14.39
CA GLU A 275 -4.30 -5.22 14.37
C GLU A 275 -4.36 -6.58 13.65
N ASN A 276 -5.56 -7.18 13.63
CA ASN A 276 -5.82 -8.41 12.88
C ASN A 276 -6.40 -8.08 11.51
N PHE A 277 -5.83 -8.67 10.48
CA PHE A 277 -6.31 -8.63 9.11
C PHE A 277 -6.97 -9.98 8.82
N ILE A 278 -8.30 -10.02 8.77
CA ILE A 278 -9.05 -11.25 8.46
C ILE A 278 -9.89 -10.98 7.21
N ARG A 279 -9.58 -11.71 6.14
CA ARG A 279 -10.31 -11.61 4.86
C ARG A 279 -10.96 -12.94 4.53
N HIS A 280 -12.21 -12.89 4.05
CA HIS A 280 -12.96 -14.06 3.59
C HIS A 280 -13.30 -13.90 2.12
N PHE A 281 -12.80 -14.82 1.30
CA PHE A 281 -13.10 -14.93 -0.12
C PHE A 281 -14.21 -15.95 -0.31
N ASN A 282 -15.43 -15.49 -0.56
CA ASN A 282 -16.61 -16.37 -0.61
C ASN A 282 -16.77 -16.96 -2.01
N VAL A 283 -16.48 -18.25 -2.15
CA VAL A 283 -16.46 -18.94 -3.44
C VAL A 283 -17.89 -19.19 -3.93
N GLY A 284 -18.15 -18.90 -5.20
CA GLY A 284 -19.44 -19.13 -5.86
C GLY A 284 -20.56 -18.18 -5.42
N ARG A 285 -20.23 -17.13 -4.68
CA ARG A 285 -21.17 -16.05 -4.32
C ARG A 285 -21.15 -14.96 -5.39
N THR A 286 -22.22 -14.18 -5.44
CA THR A 286 -22.37 -13.04 -6.36
C THR A 286 -22.76 -11.82 -5.55
N PHE A 287 -22.22 -10.66 -5.91
CA PHE A 287 -22.61 -9.39 -5.29
C PHE A 287 -24.00 -8.95 -5.75
N ASP A 288 -24.69 -8.25 -4.84
CA ASP A 288 -25.74 -7.31 -5.20
C ASP A 288 -25.07 -6.01 -5.69
N THR A 289 -25.37 -5.60 -6.93
CA THR A 289 -24.82 -4.41 -7.59
C THR A 289 -25.78 -3.23 -7.60
N SER A 290 -26.91 -3.30 -6.88
CA SER A 290 -27.96 -2.27 -6.88
C SER A 290 -27.65 -0.99 -6.09
N GLY A 291 -26.54 -0.95 -5.35
CA GLY A 291 -26.21 0.14 -4.42
C GLY A 291 -25.03 0.96 -4.92
N ALA A 292 -24.47 1.80 -4.05
CA ALA A 292 -23.34 2.65 -4.42
C ALA A 292 -22.13 1.83 -4.89
N VAL A 293 -21.89 0.71 -4.21
CA VAL A 293 -20.88 -0.29 -4.58
C VAL A 293 -21.44 -1.71 -4.49
N PRO A 294 -20.86 -2.68 -5.23
CA PRO A 294 -21.17 -4.10 -5.09
C PRO A 294 -20.97 -4.59 -3.66
N ARG A 295 -21.87 -5.44 -3.15
CA ARG A 295 -21.85 -5.92 -1.76
C ARG A 295 -22.52 -7.28 -1.60
N LEU A 296 -22.19 -8.00 -0.52
CA LEU A 296 -22.86 -9.27 -0.16
C LEU A 296 -23.92 -9.05 0.92
N GLY A 297 -23.65 -8.14 1.85
CA GLY A 297 -24.50 -7.83 2.98
C GLY A 297 -25.34 -6.57 2.76
N PRO A 298 -25.82 -5.97 3.86
CA PRO A 298 -26.43 -4.64 3.84
C PRO A 298 -25.49 -3.58 3.24
N ASP A 299 -26.05 -2.46 2.81
CA ASP A 299 -25.32 -1.29 2.30
C ASP A 299 -24.59 -0.53 3.43
N VAL A 300 -23.65 -1.23 4.05
CA VAL A 300 -22.81 -0.77 5.15
C VAL A 300 -21.38 -1.27 4.89
N PRO A 301 -20.41 -0.37 4.68
CA PRO A 301 -19.05 -0.75 4.35
C PRO A 301 -18.33 -1.44 5.51
N ARG A 302 -17.31 -2.24 5.17
CA ARG A 302 -16.48 -3.02 6.10
C ARG A 302 -15.03 -2.59 6.00
N TRP A 303 -14.28 -2.65 7.12
CA TRP A 303 -12.86 -2.27 7.16
C TRP A 303 -11.98 -2.99 6.13
N PHE A 304 -12.33 -4.24 5.81
CA PHE A 304 -11.63 -5.05 4.79
C PHE A 304 -12.51 -5.42 3.61
N GLY A 305 -13.67 -4.76 3.47
CA GLY A 305 -14.66 -5.05 2.43
C GLY A 305 -15.33 -6.42 2.57
N GLU A 306 -16.03 -6.77 1.50
CA GLU A 306 -16.64 -8.07 1.26
C GLU A 306 -16.06 -8.62 -0.05
N SER A 307 -15.77 -9.93 -0.12
CA SER A 307 -15.18 -10.53 -1.32
C SER A 307 -15.98 -11.72 -1.83
N VAL A 308 -16.19 -11.77 -3.15
CA VAL A 308 -16.64 -12.96 -3.89
C VAL A 308 -15.48 -13.57 -4.67
N ALA A 309 -15.55 -14.87 -4.97
CA ALA A 309 -14.48 -15.57 -5.65
C ALA A 309 -14.98 -16.72 -6.53
N PHE A 310 -14.16 -17.11 -7.51
CA PHE A 310 -14.29 -18.37 -8.23
C PHE A 310 -12.90 -18.98 -8.49
N TRP A 311 -12.88 -20.29 -8.72
CA TRP A 311 -11.66 -21.01 -9.07
C TRP A 311 -11.56 -21.19 -10.58
N ASP A 312 -10.35 -21.00 -11.11
CA ASP A 312 -9.97 -21.38 -12.45
C ASP A 312 -8.82 -22.38 -12.37
N GLY A 313 -9.16 -23.67 -12.38
CA GLY A 313 -8.27 -24.73 -11.98
C GLY A 313 -7.73 -24.45 -10.57
N GLY A 314 -6.41 -24.37 -10.46
CA GLY A 314 -5.73 -24.08 -9.20
C GLY A 314 -5.56 -22.60 -8.87
N THR A 315 -6.17 -21.67 -9.61
CA THR A 315 -6.04 -20.21 -9.41
C THR A 315 -7.33 -19.67 -8.79
N LEU A 316 -7.23 -18.88 -7.73
CA LEU A 316 -8.39 -18.20 -7.12
C LEU A 316 -8.48 -16.78 -7.65
N ILE A 317 -9.61 -16.42 -8.27
CA ILE A 317 -9.90 -15.06 -8.71
C ILE A 317 -10.98 -14.48 -7.82
N THR A 318 -10.74 -13.27 -7.33
CA THR A 318 -11.59 -12.63 -6.33
C THR A 318 -11.93 -11.21 -6.73
N TRP A 319 -13.08 -10.73 -6.26
CA TRP A 319 -13.51 -9.34 -6.36
C TRP A 319 -13.91 -8.87 -4.97
N THR A 320 -13.22 -7.84 -4.46
CA THR A 320 -13.50 -7.20 -3.18
C THR A 320 -14.12 -5.82 -3.40
N SER A 321 -15.14 -5.48 -2.62
CA SER A 321 -15.88 -4.22 -2.68
C SER A 321 -16.44 -3.86 -1.29
N ASN A 322 -17.18 -2.75 -1.19
CA ASN A 322 -17.86 -2.31 0.04
C ASN A 322 -16.88 -2.04 1.20
N VAL A 323 -15.77 -1.36 0.87
CA VAL A 323 -14.67 -1.05 1.79
C VAL A 323 -14.88 0.32 2.44
N ILE A 324 -14.53 0.47 3.72
CA ILE A 324 -14.53 1.79 4.39
C ILE A 324 -13.38 2.64 3.83
N PRO A 325 -13.64 3.86 3.30
CA PRO A 325 -12.58 4.78 2.85
C PRO A 325 -11.62 5.08 4.00
N TRP A 326 -10.32 5.07 3.76
CA TRP A 326 -9.35 5.26 4.83
C TRP A 326 -7.98 5.79 4.36
N ILE A 327 -7.05 5.94 5.29
CA ILE A 327 -5.64 6.30 5.07
C ILE A 327 -4.73 5.09 5.20
N THR A 328 -3.62 5.05 4.45
CA THR A 328 -2.51 4.12 4.67
C THR A 328 -1.24 4.91 4.95
N HIS A 329 -0.40 4.41 5.87
CA HIS A 329 0.84 5.06 6.29
C HIS A 329 1.72 5.41 5.08
N GLY A 330 1.96 6.71 4.85
CA GLY A 330 2.93 7.19 3.86
C GLY A 330 2.61 6.87 2.40
N VAL A 331 1.42 6.33 2.08
CA VAL A 331 1.04 6.01 0.69
C VAL A 331 0.10 7.09 0.16
N PHE A 332 -1.20 6.90 0.33
CA PHE A 332 -2.26 7.87 0.03
C PHE A 332 -3.57 7.36 0.64
N GLU A 333 -4.59 8.22 0.66
CA GLU A 333 -5.94 7.82 1.03
C GLU A 333 -6.70 7.18 -0.13
N PHE A 334 -7.73 6.40 0.17
CA PHE A 334 -8.63 5.81 -0.82
C PHE A 334 -10.10 6.09 -0.47
N SER A 335 -10.96 6.01 -1.48
CA SER A 335 -12.38 6.35 -1.38
C SER A 335 -13.25 5.16 -1.00
N GLY A 336 -14.56 5.41 -0.83
CA GLY A 336 -15.55 4.36 -0.63
C GLY A 336 -15.84 3.56 -1.90
N GLN A 337 -15.38 4.03 -3.07
CA GLN A 337 -15.46 3.32 -4.36
C GLN A 337 -14.35 2.27 -4.54
N MET A 338 -13.40 2.19 -3.60
CA MET A 338 -12.29 1.24 -3.66
C MET A 338 -12.79 -0.20 -3.81
N GLN A 339 -12.33 -0.83 -4.88
CA GLN A 339 -12.56 -2.23 -5.21
C GLN A 339 -11.25 -2.85 -5.69
N THR A 340 -11.10 -4.16 -5.48
CA THR A 340 -9.95 -4.91 -6.00
C THR A 340 -10.40 -6.15 -6.77
N VAL A 341 -9.66 -6.45 -7.84
CA VAL A 341 -9.60 -7.80 -8.38
C VAL A 341 -8.28 -8.40 -7.94
N GLU A 342 -8.33 -9.46 -7.15
CA GLU A 342 -7.15 -10.16 -6.64
C GLU A 342 -7.11 -11.58 -7.20
N ILE A 343 -5.98 -11.94 -7.81
CA ILE A 343 -5.71 -13.25 -8.41
C ILE A 343 -4.59 -13.93 -7.64
N PHE A 344 -4.90 -15.08 -7.04
CA PHE A 344 -3.94 -15.93 -6.35
C PHE A 344 -3.57 -17.12 -7.23
N SER A 345 -2.30 -17.22 -7.61
CA SER A 345 -1.76 -18.28 -8.47
C SER A 345 -0.69 -19.09 -7.73
N PRO A 346 -0.70 -20.43 -7.81
CA PRO A 346 0.30 -21.26 -7.12
C PRO A 346 1.68 -21.09 -7.75
N ARG A 347 2.69 -20.76 -6.94
CA ARG A 347 4.10 -20.87 -7.30
C ARG A 347 4.61 -22.24 -6.87
N ARG A 348 5.09 -23.02 -7.83
CA ARG A 348 5.57 -24.39 -7.60
C ARG A 348 7.09 -24.46 -7.53
N GLY A 349 7.58 -25.30 -6.65
CA GLY A 349 9.00 -25.62 -6.54
C GLY A 349 9.46 -26.60 -7.64
N PRO A 350 10.77 -26.93 -7.67
CA PRO A 350 11.36 -27.80 -8.70
C PRO A 350 10.75 -29.19 -8.80
N ASN A 351 10.12 -29.70 -7.73
CA ASN A 351 9.49 -31.02 -7.70
C ASN A 351 7.96 -30.95 -7.88
N GLY A 352 7.40 -29.77 -8.22
CA GLY A 352 5.98 -29.54 -8.42
C GLY A 352 5.18 -29.28 -7.13
N GLU A 353 5.84 -29.25 -5.98
CA GLU A 353 5.28 -28.90 -4.68
C GLU A 353 4.80 -27.44 -4.64
N LEU A 354 3.80 -27.14 -3.81
CA LEU A 354 3.38 -25.76 -3.56
C LEU A 354 4.45 -25.06 -2.71
N ALA A 355 5.19 -24.13 -3.32
CA ALA A 355 6.23 -23.35 -2.65
C ALA A 355 5.74 -21.99 -2.18
N GLY A 356 4.66 -21.47 -2.78
CA GLY A 356 4.06 -20.19 -2.40
C GLY A 356 2.86 -19.82 -3.28
N LEU A 357 2.33 -18.63 -3.05
CA LEU A 357 1.26 -18.02 -3.83
C LEU A 357 1.76 -16.70 -4.41
N GLU A 358 1.64 -16.52 -5.71
CA GLU A 358 1.64 -15.19 -6.31
C GLU A 358 0.27 -14.56 -6.11
N HIS A 359 0.27 -13.31 -5.67
CA HIS A 359 -0.91 -12.51 -5.42
C HIS A 359 -0.83 -11.26 -6.29
N GLU A 360 -1.57 -11.27 -7.39
CA GLU A 360 -1.72 -10.13 -8.28
C GLU A 360 -2.97 -9.34 -7.88
N ILE A 361 -2.82 -8.06 -7.64
CA ILE A 361 -3.87 -7.15 -7.15
C ILE A 361 -4.03 -6.03 -8.17
N VAL A 362 -5.27 -5.80 -8.59
CA VAL A 362 -5.63 -4.61 -9.38
C VAL A 362 -6.61 -3.76 -8.58
N PHE A 363 -6.21 -2.53 -8.29
CA PHE A 363 -6.97 -1.53 -7.55
C PHE A 363 -7.81 -0.69 -8.50
N TYR A 364 -9.09 -0.52 -8.17
CA TYR A 364 -10.05 0.33 -8.86
C TYR A 364 -10.68 1.29 -7.86
N ASP A 365 -10.56 2.58 -8.12
CA ASP A 365 -11.15 3.65 -7.30
C ASP A 365 -11.14 4.92 -8.16
N ASP A 366 -12.24 5.21 -8.84
CA ASP A 366 -12.34 6.31 -9.81
C ASP A 366 -12.42 7.70 -9.15
N GLU A 367 -12.73 7.76 -7.85
CA GLU A 367 -12.64 8.99 -7.07
C GLU A 367 -11.19 9.31 -6.68
N ALA A 368 -10.40 8.31 -6.30
CA ALA A 368 -9.04 8.51 -5.80
C ALA A 368 -7.95 8.37 -6.86
N LEU A 369 -8.08 7.41 -7.76
CA LEU A 369 -7.07 7.02 -8.72
C LEU A 369 -7.36 7.61 -10.09
N ALA A 370 -6.31 8.15 -10.74
CA ALA A 370 -6.40 8.61 -12.11
C ALA A 370 -6.59 7.44 -13.10
N GLN A 371 -6.08 6.25 -12.76
CA GLN A 371 -6.19 5.00 -13.51
C GLN A 371 -6.08 3.80 -12.54
N PRO A 372 -6.60 2.61 -12.91
CA PRO A 372 -6.41 1.41 -12.11
C PRO A 372 -4.92 1.10 -11.91
N LEU A 373 -4.56 0.63 -10.71
CA LEU A 373 -3.17 0.34 -10.34
C LEU A 373 -2.96 -1.16 -10.16
N ARG A 374 -1.77 -1.66 -10.42
CA ARG A 374 -1.41 -3.08 -10.30
C ARG A 374 -0.27 -3.29 -9.32
N LEU A 375 -0.42 -4.27 -8.45
CA LEU A 375 0.60 -4.74 -7.51
C LEU A 375 0.72 -6.25 -7.61
N ILE A 376 1.93 -6.78 -7.46
CA ILE A 376 2.17 -8.22 -7.36
C ILE A 376 2.99 -8.48 -6.11
N GLN A 377 2.53 -9.43 -5.30
CA GLN A 377 3.23 -9.92 -4.13
C GLN A 377 3.45 -11.43 -4.23
N VAL A 378 4.50 -11.94 -3.60
CA VAL A 378 4.76 -13.37 -3.52
C VAL A 378 4.80 -13.79 -2.06
N HIS A 379 3.86 -14.65 -1.70
CA HIS A 379 3.72 -15.24 -0.37
C HIS A 379 4.36 -16.62 -0.38
N ILE A 380 5.52 -16.75 0.25
CA ILE A 380 6.32 -17.99 0.34
C ILE A 380 5.77 -18.86 1.45
N LYS A 381 5.45 -20.12 1.19
CA LYS A 381 4.98 -21.07 2.21
C LYS A 381 6.14 -21.38 3.16
N THR A 382 6.00 -21.02 4.43
CA THR A 382 7.04 -21.19 5.45
C THR A 382 6.78 -22.36 6.38
N GLY A 383 5.57 -22.92 6.37
CA GLY A 383 5.25 -24.12 7.15
C GLY A 383 3.79 -24.52 7.07
N GLU A 384 3.52 -25.77 7.45
CA GLU A 384 2.16 -26.29 7.62
C GLU A 384 1.54 -25.78 8.93
N LEU A 385 0.22 -25.61 8.96
CA LEU A 385 -0.49 -25.09 10.13
C LEU A 385 -0.31 -25.97 11.39
N GLU A 386 -0.06 -27.28 11.22
CA GLU A 386 0.23 -28.20 12.34
C GLU A 386 1.65 -28.06 12.92
N ASN A 387 2.56 -27.42 12.18
CA ASN A 387 3.99 -27.34 12.52
C ASN A 387 4.44 -25.93 12.92
N VAL A 388 3.61 -24.91 12.67
CA VAL A 388 3.91 -23.52 13.05
C VAL A 388 3.17 -23.13 14.32
N ASP A 389 3.67 -22.10 15.01
CA ASP A 389 2.98 -21.56 16.18
C ASP A 389 1.55 -21.11 15.85
N PRO A 390 0.58 -21.24 16.78
CA PRO A 390 -0.78 -20.77 16.56
C PRO A 390 -0.86 -19.30 16.15
N PHE A 391 -1.90 -18.94 15.37
CA PHE A 391 -2.17 -17.55 15.03
C PHE A 391 -2.36 -16.69 16.28
N ILE A 392 -1.62 -15.59 16.37
CA ILE A 392 -1.71 -14.65 17.49
C ILE A 392 -2.75 -13.59 17.15
N TYR A 393 -3.91 -13.69 17.80
CA TYR A 393 -4.91 -12.64 17.77
C TYR A 393 -4.40 -11.43 18.54
N ASN A 394 -4.15 -10.31 17.86
CA ASN A 394 -3.69 -9.10 18.52
C ASN A 394 -4.86 -8.23 18.99
N ARG A 395 -4.74 -7.62 20.17
CA ARG A 395 -5.70 -6.63 20.65
C ARG A 395 -4.94 -5.38 21.05
N CYS A 396 -5.14 -4.31 20.28
CA CYS A 396 -4.56 -3.01 20.58
C CYS A 396 -5.19 -2.43 21.85
N ILE A 397 -4.33 -1.93 22.74
CA ILE A 397 -4.73 -1.22 23.96
C ILE A 397 -4.24 0.21 23.81
N GLN A 398 -5.18 1.15 23.70
CA GLN A 398 -4.85 2.54 23.41
C GLN A 398 -4.10 3.17 24.59
N THR A 399 -2.84 3.53 24.34
CA THR A 399 -1.97 4.24 25.30
C THR A 399 -1.39 5.51 24.70
N ILE A 400 -1.63 5.76 23.41
CA ILE A 400 -1.21 6.95 22.69
C ILE A 400 -2.48 7.68 22.22
N PHE A 401 -2.50 9.00 22.39
CA PHE A 401 -3.61 9.86 22.03
C PHE A 401 -3.12 11.05 21.20
N PRO A 402 -3.92 11.57 20.25
CA PRO A 402 -3.57 12.75 19.45
C PRO A 402 -3.79 14.05 20.23
N VAL A 403 -3.05 14.26 21.32
CA VAL A 403 -3.13 15.48 22.14
C VAL A 403 -2.51 16.65 21.39
N ASP A 404 -3.25 17.75 21.24
CA ASP A 404 -2.86 18.93 20.45
C ASP A 404 -2.38 18.58 19.02
N GLY A 405 -3.00 17.55 18.44
CA GLY A 405 -2.72 17.07 17.10
C GLY A 405 -1.44 16.22 16.97
N ARG A 406 -0.81 15.83 18.08
CA ARG A 406 0.42 15.02 18.08
C ARG A 406 0.24 13.73 18.86
N PRO A 407 0.89 12.63 18.43
CA PRO A 407 0.86 11.39 19.20
C PRO A 407 1.59 11.58 20.54
N LEU A 408 0.87 11.42 21.64
CA LEU A 408 1.41 11.51 23.00
C LEU A 408 1.14 10.19 23.75
N PRO A 409 2.20 9.46 24.17
CA PRO A 409 2.03 8.32 25.06
C PRO A 409 1.64 8.79 26.46
N LEU A 410 0.60 8.19 27.03
CA LEU A 410 0.08 8.53 28.35
C LEU A 410 0.25 7.36 29.32
N ALA A 411 0.69 7.68 30.53
CA ALA A 411 0.83 6.70 31.61
C ALA A 411 -0.54 6.35 32.24
N PRO A 412 -0.68 5.15 32.84
CA PRO A 412 -1.88 4.80 33.60
C PRO A 412 -2.19 5.84 34.70
N GLY A 413 -3.45 6.25 34.81
CA GLY A 413 -3.92 7.21 35.82
C GLY A 413 -3.90 8.68 35.38
N VAL A 414 -3.35 9.00 34.21
CA VAL A 414 -3.43 10.35 33.64
C VAL A 414 -4.86 10.62 33.17
N THR A 415 -5.37 11.83 33.46
CA THR A 415 -6.65 12.34 32.92
C THR A 415 -6.35 13.40 31.86
N ILE A 416 -7.03 13.30 30.72
CA ILE A 416 -6.95 14.27 29.62
C ILE A 416 -8.34 14.71 29.19
N GLU A 417 -8.44 15.92 28.62
CA GLU A 417 -9.57 16.29 27.77
C GLU A 417 -9.37 15.63 26.40
N TYR A 418 -10.35 14.85 25.94
CA TYR A 418 -10.25 14.12 24.68
C TYR A 418 -11.54 14.29 23.88
N THR A 419 -11.41 14.85 22.67
CA THR A 419 -12.52 14.87 21.70
C THR A 419 -12.54 13.54 20.98
N ILE A 420 -13.68 12.84 21.04
CA ILE A 420 -13.86 11.61 20.27
C ILE A 420 -13.85 11.94 18.76
N PRO A 421 -12.91 11.39 17.98
CA PRO A 421 -12.87 11.56 16.54
C PRO A 421 -14.06 10.89 15.84
N ASP A 422 -14.51 11.47 14.72
CA ASP A 422 -15.42 10.80 13.78
C ASP A 422 -14.65 9.72 13.01
N MET A 423 -14.81 8.47 13.44
CA MET A 423 -14.07 7.32 12.92
C MET A 423 -14.56 6.84 11.55
N TYR A 424 -15.68 7.37 11.04
CA TYR A 424 -16.17 7.08 9.70
C TYR A 424 -15.84 8.20 8.69
N GLY A 425 -15.32 9.34 9.18
CA GLY A 425 -14.82 10.43 8.36
C GLY A 425 -13.31 10.35 8.12
N ARG A 426 -12.65 11.52 8.07
CA ARG A 426 -11.18 11.66 7.96
C ARG A 426 -10.60 12.23 9.26
N PRO A 427 -10.57 11.48 10.37
CA PRO A 427 -10.22 12.04 11.67
C PRO A 427 -8.80 12.61 11.72
N TRP A 428 -7.84 12.02 11.01
CA TRP A 428 -6.48 12.57 10.88
C TRP A 428 -6.50 13.98 10.26
N ALA A 429 -7.22 14.15 9.16
CA ALA A 429 -7.30 15.43 8.46
C ALA A 429 -7.99 16.49 9.31
N GLN A 430 -9.10 16.15 9.99
CA GLN A 430 -9.79 17.06 10.91
C GLN A 430 -8.89 17.53 12.05
N ILE A 431 -8.03 16.63 12.56
CA ILE A 431 -7.06 16.97 13.61
C ILE A 431 -5.97 17.89 13.03
N TRP A 432 -5.42 17.59 11.85
CA TRP A 432 -4.42 18.45 11.22
C TRP A 432 -4.96 19.85 10.93
N GLU A 433 -6.15 19.92 10.33
CA GLU A 433 -6.85 21.17 10.02
C GLU A 433 -7.05 22.02 11.27
N ARG A 434 -7.46 21.39 12.39
CA ARG A 434 -7.70 22.07 13.66
C ARG A 434 -6.44 22.67 14.29
N TYR A 435 -5.34 21.94 14.27
CA TYR A 435 -4.15 22.30 15.06
C TYR A 435 -3.00 22.92 14.27
N PHE A 436 -2.93 22.69 12.94
CA PHE A 436 -1.76 23.05 12.15
C PHE A 436 -2.04 23.87 10.90
N GLU A 437 -3.29 23.92 10.41
CA GLU A 437 -3.62 24.61 9.14
C GLU A 437 -4.26 25.99 9.35
N GLY A 438 -4.16 26.56 10.56
CA GLY A 438 -4.67 27.89 10.86
C GLY A 438 -4.06 28.96 9.95
N GLY A 439 -4.89 29.60 9.13
CA GLY A 439 -4.49 30.65 8.20
C GLY A 439 -4.06 30.17 6.81
N MET A 440 -4.11 28.86 6.54
CA MET A 440 -3.92 28.31 5.19
C MET A 440 -5.18 28.51 4.32
N GLN A 441 -4.99 28.69 3.02
CA GLN A 441 -6.03 28.96 2.03
C GLN A 441 -6.48 27.65 1.37
N ARG A 442 -7.31 26.91 2.09
CA ARG A 442 -7.94 25.70 1.54
C ARG A 442 -8.77 26.09 0.30
N PRO A 443 -8.62 25.39 -0.84
CA PRO A 443 -9.44 25.64 -2.01
C PRO A 443 -10.92 25.41 -1.68
N ASP A 444 -11.80 26.27 -2.22
CA ASP A 444 -13.24 26.09 -2.10
C ASP A 444 -13.65 24.72 -2.67
N GLY A 445 -14.26 23.89 -1.83
CA GLY A 445 -14.67 22.53 -2.14
C GLY A 445 -15.36 21.91 -0.92
N GLU A 446 -16.31 21.00 -1.17
CA GLU A 446 -17.28 20.48 -0.20
C GLU A 446 -16.66 20.26 1.18
N SER A 447 -17.04 21.16 2.09
CA SER A 447 -16.88 20.97 3.52
C SER A 447 -17.38 19.56 3.85
N ILE A 448 -16.57 18.79 4.57
CA ILE A 448 -16.99 17.51 5.19
C ILE A 448 -18.26 17.67 6.05
N PHE A 449 -18.67 18.91 6.37
CA PHE A 449 -19.87 19.26 7.12
C PHE A 449 -21.05 19.75 6.26
N ASP A 450 -21.06 19.54 4.93
CA ASP A 450 -22.28 19.76 4.15
C ASP A 450 -23.22 18.55 4.27
N PHE A 451 -24.04 18.53 5.32
CA PHE A 451 -25.08 17.52 5.55
C PHE A 451 -26.36 17.76 4.71
N SER A 452 -26.33 18.66 3.72
CA SER A 452 -27.49 19.02 2.90
C SER A 452 -27.59 18.29 1.56
N ARG A 453 -26.73 17.28 1.33
CA ARG A 453 -26.77 16.42 0.14
C ARG A 453 -27.07 14.96 0.48
#